data_AF-A0A5J4TGA2-F1
#
_entry.id   AF-A0A5J4TGA2-F1
#
_cell.length_a   1.000
_cell.length_b   1.000
_cell.length_c   1.000
_cell.angle_alpha   90.00
_cell.angle_beta   90.00
_cell.angle_gamma   90.00
#
_symmetry.space_group_name_H-M   'P 1'
#
loop_
_entity.id
_entity.type
_entity.pdbx_description
1 polymer ?
#
loop_
_entity_poly.entity_id
_entity_poly.type
_entity_poly.pdbx_seq_one_letter_code
_entity_poly.pdbx_strand_id
1 'polypeptide(L)'
;MEELQLLQKEGFQVFKTLGQGSFGKVFLAYNQGLTFLGLIAAKVMRSEQFDTNEWNVSSKDNVIPFIVQFKLVKQGPEYTIILLEFCNFKSIDSIIKQNYQLSPGTLRAIAKQLFEGLRIIHSKGLIHRDIKGENLMMHCPPGSNRVIVKIADFGLVKDQGALQQTMLMSAKG
;
A
#
# COMPACT_ATOMS: atom_id res chain seq x y z
N MET A 1 18.22 -11.77 -1.50
CA MET A 1 19.60 -11.38 -1.13
C MET A 1 19.94 -10.09 -1.83
N GLU A 2 19.67 -10.01 -3.13
CA GLU A 2 19.81 -8.80 -3.96
C GLU A 2 18.99 -7.60 -3.46
N GLU A 3 17.72 -7.79 -3.06
CA GLU A 3 16.86 -6.66 -2.64
C GLU A 3 17.31 -6.02 -1.33
N LEU A 4 17.84 -6.84 -0.41
CA LEU A 4 18.38 -6.38 0.87
C LEU A 4 19.68 -5.60 0.66
N GLN A 5 20.57 -6.11 -0.19
CA GLN A 5 21.83 -5.43 -0.55
C GLN A 5 21.56 -4.11 -1.26
N LEU A 6 20.56 -4.07 -2.16
CA LEU A 6 20.11 -2.84 -2.82
C LEU A 6 19.67 -1.79 -1.78
N LEU A 7 18.80 -2.18 -0.84
CA LEU A 7 18.33 -1.27 0.20
C LEU A 7 19.50 -0.75 1.06
N GLN A 8 20.43 -1.61 1.45
CA GLN A 8 21.60 -1.22 2.23
C GLN A 8 22.49 -0.23 1.46
N LYS A 9 22.74 -0.48 0.17
CA LYS A 9 23.49 0.43 -0.72
C LYS A 9 22.83 1.80 -0.83
N GLU A 10 21.49 1.83 -0.82
CA GLU A 10 20.68 3.05 -0.84
C GLU A 10 20.53 3.74 0.53
N GLY A 11 21.30 3.29 1.53
CA GLY A 11 21.36 3.88 2.87
C GLY A 11 20.22 3.48 3.80
N PHE A 12 19.47 2.42 3.47
CA PHE A 12 18.42 1.92 4.34
C PHE A 12 18.97 0.90 5.36
N GLN A 13 18.67 1.15 6.62
CA GLN A 13 18.74 0.15 7.67
C GLN A 13 17.45 -0.68 7.63
N VAL A 14 17.57 -1.96 7.29
CA VAL A 14 16.43 -2.89 7.20
C VAL A 14 16.30 -3.66 8.51
N PHE A 15 15.09 -3.66 9.09
CA PHE A 15 14.80 -4.34 10.36
C PHE A 15 14.20 -5.72 10.16
N LYS A 16 13.25 -5.87 9.23
CA LYS A 16 12.61 -7.16 8.91
C LYS A 16 11.87 -7.12 7.58
N THR A 17 11.64 -8.30 7.01
CA THR A 17 10.69 -8.48 5.91
C THR A 17 9.26 -8.40 6.45
N LEU A 18 8.42 -7.59 5.81
CA LEU A 18 7.00 -7.45 6.14
C LEU A 18 6.10 -8.36 5.29
N GLY A 19 6.49 -8.61 4.04
CA GLY A 19 5.75 -9.47 3.13
C GLY A 19 6.48 -9.69 1.81
N GLN A 20 6.02 -10.70 1.06
CA GLN A 20 6.47 -11.02 -0.29
C GLN A 20 5.25 -11.31 -1.14
N GLY A 21 5.12 -10.64 -2.28
CA GLY A 21 4.05 -10.84 -3.24
C GLY A 21 4.59 -11.00 -4.67
N SER A 22 3.67 -11.13 -5.62
CA SER A 22 3.98 -11.19 -7.06
C SER A 22 4.73 -9.96 -7.56
N PHE A 23 4.46 -8.81 -6.93
CA PHE A 23 5.02 -7.50 -7.28
C PHE A 23 6.24 -7.12 -6.44
N GLY A 24 6.92 -8.09 -5.83
CA GLY A 24 8.17 -7.86 -5.08
C GLY A 24 8.06 -8.05 -3.57
N LYS A 25 9.07 -7.56 -2.86
CA LYS A 25 9.24 -7.74 -1.41
C LYS A 25 9.13 -6.43 -0.65
N VAL A 26 8.50 -6.48 0.51
CA VAL A 26 8.31 -5.31 1.39
C VAL A 26 9.11 -5.50 2.66
N PHE A 27 9.84 -4.45 3.04
CA PHE A 27 10.73 -4.44 4.20
C PHE A 27 10.36 -3.29 5.14
N LEU A 28 10.45 -3.51 6.45
CA LEU A 28 10.47 -2.44 7.43
C LEU A 28 11.87 -1.86 7.45
N ALA A 29 12.00 -0.57 7.17
CA ALA A 29 13.30 0.09 7.10
C ALA A 29 13.28 1.53 7.64
N TYR A 30 14.47 2.05 7.87
CA TYR A 30 14.75 3.44 8.22
C TYR A 30 15.91 3.95 7.36
N ASN A 31 15.90 5.24 7.03
CA ASN A 31 16.98 5.85 6.26
C ASN A 31 17.45 7.13 6.95
N GLN A 32 18.75 7.17 7.28
CA GLN A 32 19.40 8.31 7.97
C GLN A 32 19.36 9.60 7.13
N GLY A 33 19.30 9.51 5.81
CA GLY A 33 19.14 10.67 4.91
C GLY A 33 17.69 11.13 4.75
N LEU A 34 16.71 10.36 5.22
CA LEU A 34 15.27 10.64 5.11
C LEU A 34 14.57 10.56 6.47
N THR A 35 15.21 11.09 7.52
CA THR A 35 14.72 10.97 8.91
C THR A 35 13.29 11.51 9.10
N PHE A 36 12.89 12.52 8.33
CA PHE A 36 11.55 13.10 8.33
C PHE A 36 10.44 12.10 7.96
N LEU A 37 10.77 10.96 7.33
CA LEU A 37 9.82 9.89 7.04
C LEU A 37 9.61 8.92 8.20
N GLY A 38 10.52 8.89 9.19
CA GLY A 38 10.51 7.91 10.26
C GLY A 38 10.67 6.46 9.77
N LEU A 39 10.01 5.52 10.45
CA LEU A 39 9.93 4.13 9.99
C LEU A 39 9.02 4.02 8.75
N ILE A 40 9.52 3.33 7.72
CA ILE A 40 8.81 3.15 6.45
C ILE A 40 8.67 1.68 6.07
N ALA A 41 7.69 1.40 5.22
CA ALA A 41 7.64 0.16 4.46
C ALA A 41 8.27 0.40 3.08
N ALA A 42 9.41 -0.25 2.82
CA ALA A 42 10.10 -0.20 1.53
C ALA A 42 9.70 -1.40 0.68
N LYS A 43 8.92 -1.18 -0.39
CA LYS A 43 8.59 -2.20 -1.40
C LYS A 43 9.64 -2.14 -2.50
N VAL A 44 10.34 -3.25 -2.75
CA VAL A 44 11.33 -3.41 -3.81
C VAL A 44 10.73 -4.31 -4.89
N MET A 45 10.69 -3.83 -6.13
CA MET A 45 10.12 -4.53 -7.28
C MET A 45 10.92 -4.28 -8.55
N ARG A 46 10.75 -5.11 -9.59
CA ARG A 46 11.41 -4.88 -10.88
C ARG A 46 10.89 -3.60 -11.51
N SER A 47 11.78 -2.77 -12.05
CA SER A 47 11.44 -1.48 -12.65
C SER A 47 10.51 -1.61 -13.85
N GLU A 48 10.59 -2.70 -14.60
CA GLU A 48 9.71 -3.01 -15.74
C GLU A 48 8.24 -3.21 -15.32
N GLN A 49 8.01 -3.57 -14.05
CA GLN A 49 6.68 -3.77 -13.49
C GLN A 49 6.12 -2.50 -12.83
N PHE A 50 6.91 -1.44 -12.74
CA PHE A 50 6.49 -0.18 -12.12
C PHE A 50 5.79 0.70 -13.14
N ASP A 51 4.49 0.95 -12.94
CA ASP A 51 3.71 1.87 -13.77
C ASP A 51 3.72 3.28 -13.14
N THR A 52 4.30 4.24 -13.86
CA THR A 52 4.38 5.64 -13.43
C THR A 52 3.02 6.35 -13.40
N ASN A 53 1.98 5.83 -14.07
CA ASN A 53 0.63 6.39 -13.99
C ASN A 53 -0.06 6.13 -12.65
N GLU A 54 0.42 5.14 -11.87
CA GLU A 54 -0.04 4.88 -10.49
C GLU A 54 0.34 6.02 -9.52
N TRP A 55 1.27 6.90 -9.91
CA TRP A 55 1.89 7.95 -9.10
C TRP A 55 0.99 9.17 -8.81
N ASN A 56 0.01 9.45 -9.66
CA ASN A 56 -0.76 10.70 -9.60
C ASN A 56 -1.93 10.68 -8.60
N VAL A 57 -2.19 9.54 -7.96
CA VAL A 57 -3.33 9.36 -7.06
C VAL A 57 -3.01 9.83 -5.64
N SER A 58 -1.74 9.74 -5.23
CA SER A 58 -1.27 10.01 -3.87
C SER A 58 -0.28 11.17 -3.77
N SER A 59 0.02 11.86 -4.86
CA SER A 59 1.10 12.85 -4.89
C SER A 59 0.65 14.23 -4.38
N LYS A 60 1.33 14.60 -3.28
CA LYS A 60 1.64 15.95 -2.77
C LYS A 60 0.48 16.70 -2.09
N ASP A 61 0.63 16.80 -0.76
CA ASP A 61 0.02 17.77 0.16
C ASP A 61 -1.24 17.40 0.94
N ASN A 62 -1.87 16.23 0.73
CA ASN A 62 -2.98 15.79 1.59
C ASN A 62 -2.83 14.34 2.07
N VAL A 63 -2.73 14.16 3.39
CA VAL A 63 -2.87 12.84 4.03
C VAL A 63 -4.26 12.31 3.73
N ILE A 64 -4.35 11.23 2.95
CA ILE A 64 -5.64 10.63 2.63
C ILE A 64 -6.02 9.63 3.73
N PRO A 65 -7.16 9.82 4.43
CA PRO A 65 -7.58 8.89 5.46
C PRO A 65 -7.85 7.50 4.87
N PHE A 66 -7.62 6.46 5.68
CA PHE A 66 -7.89 5.05 5.34
C PHE A 66 -7.16 4.50 4.11
N ILE A 67 -6.11 5.18 3.65
CA ILE A 67 -5.22 4.74 2.57
C ILE A 67 -3.78 4.76 3.09
N VAL A 68 -3.00 3.73 2.76
CA VAL A 68 -1.56 3.72 3.03
C VAL A 68 -0.90 4.83 2.22
N GLN A 69 -0.22 5.74 2.91
CA GLN A 69 0.37 6.89 2.23
C GLN A 69 1.61 6.48 1.46
N PHE A 70 1.63 6.84 0.19
CA PHE A 70 2.84 6.87 -0.60
C PHE A 70 3.75 8.01 -0.11
N LYS A 71 5.05 7.76 0.04
CA LYS A 71 6.00 8.77 0.52
C LYS A 71 6.99 9.20 -0.57
N LEU A 72 7.67 8.25 -1.21
CA LEU A 72 8.72 8.53 -2.18
C LEU A 72 8.99 7.30 -3.07
N VAL A 73 9.37 7.49 -4.34
CA VAL A 73 9.96 6.43 -5.19
C VAL A 73 11.42 6.76 -5.44
N LYS A 74 12.26 5.74 -5.37
CA LYS A 74 13.60 5.72 -5.98
C LYS A 74 13.58 4.72 -7.12
N GLN A 75 13.57 5.20 -8.35
CA GLN A 75 13.62 4.36 -9.53
C GLN A 75 15.08 4.07 -9.90
N GLY A 76 15.42 2.80 -10.00
CA GLY A 76 16.70 2.33 -10.52
C GLY A 76 16.52 1.63 -11.87
N PRO A 77 17.64 1.26 -12.53
CA PRO A 77 17.60 0.61 -13.84
C PRO A 77 16.90 -0.75 -13.80
N GLU A 78 17.22 -1.59 -12.82
CA GLU A 78 16.60 -2.93 -12.69
C GLU A 78 15.48 -2.98 -11.66
N TYR A 79 15.63 -2.23 -10.57
CA TYR A 79 14.72 -2.26 -9.43
C TYR A 79 14.22 -0.87 -9.05
N THR A 80 12.95 -0.80 -8.67
CA THR A 80 12.30 0.40 -8.12
C THR A 80 12.01 0.16 -6.64
N ILE A 81 12.37 1.14 -5.80
CA ILE A 81 12.08 1.17 -4.37
C ILE A 81 10.95 2.16 -4.14
N ILE A 82 9.84 1.66 -3.62
CA ILE A 82 8.67 2.43 -3.24
C ILE A 82 8.62 2.56 -1.72
N LEU A 83 8.71 3.78 -1.21
CA LEU A 83 8.61 4.09 0.21
C LEU A 83 7.16 4.43 0.57
N LEU A 84 6.61 3.67 1.50
CA LEU A 84 5.24 3.77 1.97
C LEU A 84 5.22 4.05 3.48
N GLU A 85 4.11 4.61 3.94
CA GLU A 85 3.76 4.65 5.35
C GLU A 85 3.81 3.26 5.97
N PHE A 86 4.51 3.14 7.10
CA PHE A 86 4.53 1.92 7.87
C PHE A 86 3.25 1.76 8.73
N CYS A 87 2.47 0.73 8.43
CA CYS A 87 1.38 0.28 9.29
C CYS A 87 1.95 -0.63 10.39
N ASN A 88 1.86 -0.21 11.66
CA ASN A 88 2.53 -0.85 12.78
C ASN A 88 1.83 -2.11 13.33
N PHE A 89 0.67 -2.46 12.76
CA PHE A 89 0.02 -3.76 12.96
C PHE A 89 0.05 -4.58 11.68
N LYS A 90 -0.39 -5.83 11.77
CA LYS A 90 -0.58 -6.72 10.61
C LYS A 90 -1.81 -6.29 9.79
N SER A 91 -2.05 -6.97 8.69
CA SER A 91 -3.28 -6.82 7.90
C SER A 91 -4.47 -7.52 8.56
N ILE A 92 -5.69 -7.20 8.10
CA ILE A 92 -6.94 -7.86 8.56
C ILE A 92 -6.88 -9.37 8.32
N ASP A 93 -6.18 -9.82 7.27
CA ASP A 93 -5.96 -11.25 7.03
C ASP A 93 -5.36 -12.00 8.23
N SER A 94 -4.54 -11.34 9.06
CA SER A 94 -4.04 -11.96 10.29
C SER A 94 -5.14 -12.27 11.31
N ILE A 95 -6.17 -11.41 11.39
CA ILE A 95 -7.34 -11.63 12.26
C ILE A 95 -8.14 -12.82 11.74
N ILE A 96 -8.34 -12.87 10.41
CA ILE A 96 -9.09 -13.95 9.74
C ILE A 96 -8.39 -15.29 9.97
N LYS A 97 -7.08 -15.37 9.72
CA LYS A 97 -6.28 -16.60 9.88
C LYS A 97 -6.22 -17.09 11.33
N GLN A 98 -6.28 -16.18 12.29
CA GLN A 98 -6.27 -16.52 13.72
C GLN A 98 -7.67 -16.84 14.26
N ASN A 99 -8.70 -16.80 13.41
CA ASN A 99 -10.10 -17.04 13.75
C ASN A 99 -10.58 -16.19 14.95
N TYR A 100 -10.09 -14.94 15.03
CA TYR A 100 -10.48 -14.03 16.09
C TYR A 100 -11.92 -13.57 15.87
N GLN A 101 -12.75 -13.76 16.89
CA GLN A 101 -14.12 -13.25 16.87
C GLN A 101 -14.13 -11.75 17.13
N LEU A 102 -14.49 -10.99 16.10
CA LEU A 102 -14.69 -9.56 16.21
C LEU A 102 -16.10 -9.27 16.70
N SER A 103 -16.23 -8.31 17.62
CA SER A 103 -17.55 -7.83 18.00
C SER A 103 -18.26 -7.20 16.79
N PRO A 104 -19.60 -7.22 16.73
CA PRO A 104 -20.35 -6.53 15.68
C PRO A 104 -20.00 -5.04 15.59
N GLY A 105 -19.69 -4.39 16.73
CA GLY A 105 -19.24 -3.00 16.77
C GLY A 105 -17.89 -2.79 16.08
N THR A 106 -16.92 -3.67 16.35
CA THR A 106 -15.60 -3.65 15.71
C THR A 106 -15.72 -3.88 14.21
N LEU A 107 -16.53 -4.85 13.78
CA LEU A 107 -16.75 -5.13 12.36
C LEU A 107 -17.36 -3.93 11.62
N ARG A 108 -18.37 -3.27 12.23
CA ARG A 108 -18.95 -2.04 11.68
C ARG A 108 -17.92 -0.91 11.57
N ALA A 109 -17.06 -0.76 12.58
CA ALA A 109 -16.00 0.25 12.56
C ALA A 109 -14.98 0.01 11.44
N ILE A 110 -14.57 -1.26 11.24
CA ILE A 110 -13.68 -1.66 10.13
C ILE A 110 -14.35 -1.39 8.78
N ALA A 111 -15.59 -1.85 8.60
CA ALA A 111 -16.33 -1.69 7.35
C ALA A 111 -16.52 -0.21 6.99
N LYS A 112 -16.84 0.63 7.98
CA LYS A 112 -16.98 2.09 7.79
C LYS A 112 -15.68 2.71 7.25
N GLN A 113 -14.53 2.37 7.82
CA GLN A 113 -13.24 2.89 7.39
C GLN A 113 -12.87 2.40 5.98
N LEU A 114 -13.12 1.12 5.68
CA LEU A 114 -12.91 0.55 4.36
C LEU A 114 -13.76 1.26 3.30
N PHE A 115 -15.06 1.40 3.53
CA PHE A 115 -15.95 2.04 2.56
C PHE A 115 -15.63 3.52 2.37
N GLU A 116 -15.19 4.21 3.41
CA GLU A 116 -14.74 5.59 3.29
C GLU A 116 -13.45 5.72 2.48
N GLY A 117 -12.48 4.82 2.67
CA GLY A 117 -11.29 4.74 1.82
C GLY A 117 -11.64 4.46 0.35
N LEU A 118 -12.55 3.51 0.10
CA LEU A 118 -13.03 3.20 -1.25
C LEU A 118 -13.77 4.36 -1.90
N ARG A 119 -14.60 5.09 -1.13
CA ARG A 119 -15.28 6.31 -1.60
C ARG A 119 -14.28 7.33 -2.14
N ILE A 120 -13.15 7.52 -1.45
CA ILE A 120 -12.09 8.45 -1.87
C ILE A 120 -11.38 7.96 -3.13
N ILE A 121 -11.09 6.66 -3.23
CA ILE A 121 -10.50 6.06 -4.45
C ILE A 121 -11.44 6.29 -5.63
N HIS A 122 -12.72 5.97 -5.46
CA HIS A 122 -13.72 6.09 -6.52
C HIS A 122 -13.99 7.55 -6.92
N SER A 123 -13.95 8.50 -5.97
CA SER A 123 -14.13 9.93 -6.30
C SER A 123 -13.00 10.49 -7.16
N LYS A 124 -11.88 9.79 -7.26
CA LYS A 124 -10.76 10.12 -8.16
C LYS A 124 -10.85 9.41 -9.51
N GLY A 125 -11.96 8.72 -9.81
CA GLY A 125 -12.15 7.99 -11.07
C GLY A 125 -11.39 6.65 -11.13
N LEU A 126 -11.01 6.10 -9.98
CA LEU A 126 -10.14 4.93 -9.88
C LEU A 126 -10.88 3.73 -9.30
N ILE A 127 -10.40 2.53 -9.61
CA ILE A 127 -10.89 1.27 -9.02
C ILE A 127 -9.70 0.46 -8.51
N HIS A 128 -9.74 0.03 -7.24
CA HIS A 128 -8.64 -0.72 -6.60
C HIS A 128 -8.43 -2.12 -7.18
N ARG A 129 -9.53 -2.84 -7.48
CA ARG A 129 -9.58 -4.18 -8.09
C ARG A 129 -9.01 -5.35 -7.28
N ASP A 130 -8.22 -5.11 -6.23
CA ASP A 130 -7.71 -6.18 -5.35
C ASP A 130 -8.00 -5.93 -3.86
N ILE A 131 -9.29 -5.80 -3.52
CA ILE A 131 -9.72 -5.64 -2.13
C ILE A 131 -9.84 -7.02 -1.48
N LYS A 132 -8.89 -7.32 -0.60
CA LYS A 132 -8.82 -8.55 0.20
C LYS A 132 -8.15 -8.26 1.54
N GLY A 133 -8.31 -9.16 2.51
CA GLY A 133 -7.79 -8.98 3.88
C GLY A 133 -6.29 -8.70 3.95
N GLU A 134 -5.50 -9.20 2.97
CA GLU A 134 -4.05 -8.99 2.87
C GLU A 134 -3.69 -7.53 2.58
N ASN A 135 -4.54 -6.83 1.83
CA ASN A 135 -4.35 -5.44 1.40
C ASN A 135 -5.04 -4.43 2.34
N LEU A 136 -5.63 -4.90 3.44
CA LEU A 136 -6.25 -4.05 4.47
C LEU A 136 -5.34 -4.02 5.69
N MET A 137 -4.48 -3.01 5.76
CA MET A 137 -3.48 -2.84 6.80
C MET A 137 -4.12 -2.23 8.05
N MET A 138 -3.61 -2.58 9.23
CA MET A 138 -3.97 -1.93 10.48
C MET A 138 -2.83 -1.05 10.98
N HIS A 139 -3.18 0.14 11.45
CA HIS A 139 -2.24 1.09 12.01
C HIS A 139 -2.83 1.74 13.26
N CYS A 140 -2.08 1.75 14.35
CA CYS A 140 -2.43 2.49 15.56
C CYS A 140 -1.46 3.66 15.68
N PRO A 141 -1.86 4.89 15.33
CA PRO A 141 -1.01 6.05 15.48
C PRO A 141 -0.53 6.19 16.94
N PRO A 142 0.75 6.50 17.18
CA PRO A 142 1.28 6.70 18.53
C PRO A 142 0.42 7.67 19.34
N GLY A 143 0.07 7.29 20.57
CA GLY A 143 -0.76 8.12 21.48
C GLY A 143 -2.25 8.17 21.15
N SER A 144 -2.72 7.57 20.05
CA SER A 144 -4.15 7.62 19.68
C SER A 144 -5.03 6.60 20.40
N ASN A 145 -4.47 5.47 20.83
CA ASN A 145 -5.20 4.30 21.33
C ASN A 145 -6.32 3.83 20.38
N ARG A 146 -6.20 4.09 19.07
CA ARG A 146 -7.21 3.76 18.07
C ARG A 146 -6.57 3.02 16.90
N VAL A 147 -7.17 1.89 16.54
CA VAL A 147 -6.78 1.13 15.35
C VAL A 147 -7.51 1.69 14.13
N ILE A 148 -6.72 2.10 13.14
CA ILE A 148 -7.17 2.60 11.85
C ILE A 148 -6.91 1.54 10.79
N VAL A 149 -7.89 1.30 9.92
CA VAL A 149 -7.75 0.43 8.75
C VAL A 149 -7.31 1.28 7.57
N LYS A 150 -6.27 0.81 6.86
CA LYS A 150 -5.70 1.48 5.68
C LYS A 150 -5.64 0.52 4.49
N ILE A 151 -6.19 0.94 3.37
CA ILE A 151 -6.13 0.21 2.10
C ILE A 151 -4.71 0.35 1.52
N ALA A 152 -4.10 -0.76 1.13
CA ALA A 152 -2.75 -0.87 0.60
C ALA A 152 -2.73 -1.59 -0.76
N ASP A 153 -1.55 -1.57 -1.40
CA ASP A 153 -1.25 -2.23 -2.67
C ASP A 153 -2.07 -1.72 -3.88
N PHE A 154 -1.75 -0.49 -4.28
CA PHE A 154 -2.37 0.20 -5.42
C PHE A 154 -1.90 -0.30 -6.80
N GLY A 155 -1.10 -1.38 -6.87
CA GLY A 155 -0.50 -1.91 -8.11
C GLY A 155 -1.51 -2.47 -9.13
N LEU A 156 -2.81 -2.38 -8.84
CA LEU A 156 -3.89 -2.73 -9.74
C LEU A 156 -4.91 -1.59 -9.89
N VAL A 157 -4.58 -0.37 -9.51
CA VAL A 157 -5.51 0.75 -9.62
C VAL A 157 -5.53 1.25 -11.06
N LYS A 158 -6.69 1.16 -11.72
CA LYS A 158 -6.87 1.65 -13.09
C LYS A 158 -7.94 2.73 -13.16
N ASP A 159 -7.74 3.64 -14.10
CA ASP A 159 -8.71 4.64 -14.50
C ASP A 159 -10.00 3.98 -15.05
N GLN A 160 -11.15 4.47 -14.62
CA GLN A 160 -12.46 3.97 -15.05
C GLN A 160 -12.70 4.13 -16.56
N GLY A 161 -12.20 5.20 -17.18
CA GLY A 161 -12.29 5.44 -18.63
C GLY A 161 -11.41 4.48 -19.43
N ALA A 162 -10.19 4.19 -18.96
CA ALA A 162 -9.31 3.18 -19.58
C ALA A 162 -9.93 1.76 -19.56
N LEU A 163 -10.70 1.44 -18.51
CA LEU A 163 -11.44 0.18 -18.42
C LEU A 163 -12.58 0.09 -19.45
N GLN A 164 -13.33 1.17 -19.68
CA GLN A 164 -14.36 1.19 -20.73
C GLN A 164 -13.74 0.95 -22.11
N GLN A 165 -12.60 1.58 -22.41
CA GLN A 165 -11.88 1.34 -23.67
C GLN A 165 -11.39 -0.11 -23.81
N THR A 166 -10.86 -0.70 -22.73
CA THR A 166 -10.42 -2.10 -22.75
C THR A 166 -11.60 -3.06 -22.97
N MET A 167 -12.73 -2.84 -22.28
CA MET A 167 -13.93 -3.67 -22.46
C MET A 167 -14.54 -3.53 -23.87
N LEU A 168 -14.50 -2.31 -24.45
CA LEU A 168 -14.91 -2.07 -25.84
C LEU A 168 -14.01 -2.81 -26.85
N MET A 169 -12.72 -2.93 -26.57
CA MET A 169 -11.77 -3.68 -27.41
C MET A 169 -11.96 -5.20 -27.30
N SER A 170 -12.40 -5.70 -26.14
CA SER A 170 -12.69 -7.14 -25.92
C SER A 170 -14.06 -7.59 -26.43
N ALA A 171 -14.96 -6.66 -26.77
CA ALA A 171 -16.32 -6.97 -27.25
C ALA A 171 -16.45 -7.02 -28.79
N LYS A 172 -15.34 -6.88 -29.54
CA LYS A 172 -15.29 -7.01 -31.01
C LYS A 172 -14.79 -8.38 -31.49
N GLY A 173 -15.04 -9.43 -30.71
CA GLY A 173 -14.79 -10.83 -31.09
C GLY A 173 -16.01 -11.46 -31.73
#